data_AF-A0A8B8I5W9-F1
#
_entry.id   AF-A0A8B8I5W9-F1
#
_cell.length_a   1.000
_cell.length_b   1.000
_cell.length_c   1.000
_cell.angle_alpha   90.00
_cell.angle_beta   90.00
_cell.angle_gamma   90.00
#
_symmetry.space_group_name_H-M   'P 1'
#
loop_
_entity.id
_entity.type
_entity.pdbx_description
1 polymer ?
#
loop_
_entity_poly.entity_id
_entity_poly.type
_entity_poly.pdbx_seq_one_letter_code
_entity_poly.pdbx_strand_id
1 'polypeptide(L)'
;MNSIQDTGIVLDFDRDIWYLRYDRTPQPLEFEYRPSPLIKCSSVGLRDDEGTQLNLEQKQKLSDLLNVHEGIFAPGGKPTRFVVHRIDTGDAAPIASPPYRVSPAKKEIIRKELDTMLEDDIIEDADSEWASPVVLIPKFVSV
;
A
#
# COMPACT_ATOMS: atom_id res chain seq x y z
N MET A 1 -24.24 6.83 -4.11
CA MET A 1 -24.42 6.56 -5.55
C MET A 1 -23.40 5.50 -5.95
N ASN A 2 -23.77 4.22 -5.85
CA ASN A 2 -22.93 3.10 -6.30
C ASN A 2 -23.25 2.85 -7.78
N SER A 3 -22.71 3.70 -8.65
CA SER A 3 -22.95 3.68 -10.10
C SER A 3 -22.69 2.32 -10.75
N ILE A 4 -21.78 1.51 -10.21
CA ILE A 4 -21.41 0.21 -10.79
C ILE A 4 -22.51 -0.85 -10.59
N GLN A 5 -23.20 -0.87 -9.45
CA GLN A 5 -24.25 -1.88 -9.20
C GLN A 5 -25.52 -1.61 -10.01
N ASP A 6 -25.82 -0.33 -10.31
CA ASP A 6 -26.96 0.06 -11.14
C ASP A 6 -26.72 -0.18 -12.65
N THR A 7 -25.47 -0.19 -13.10
CA THR A 7 -25.13 -0.38 -14.53
C THR A 7 -25.30 -1.80 -15.06
N GLY A 8 -25.41 -2.81 -14.17
CA GLY A 8 -25.59 -4.20 -14.60
C GLY A 8 -24.37 -4.80 -15.32
N ILE A 9 -23.17 -4.28 -15.09
CA ILE A 9 -21.92 -4.83 -15.64
C ILE A 9 -21.60 -6.16 -14.94
N VAL A 10 -21.23 -7.18 -15.71
CA VAL A 10 -20.73 -8.47 -15.24
C VAL A 10 -19.27 -8.61 -15.71
N LEU A 11 -18.37 -8.89 -14.77
CA LEU A 11 -16.93 -9.09 -15.02
C LEU A 11 -16.60 -10.58 -14.88
N ASP A 12 -15.98 -11.18 -15.88
CA ASP A 12 -15.48 -12.55 -15.87
C ASP A 12 -13.95 -12.52 -16.05
N PHE A 13 -13.25 -12.54 -14.91
CA PHE A 13 -11.79 -12.46 -14.87
C PHE A 13 -11.10 -13.74 -15.35
N ASP A 14 -11.77 -14.90 -15.26
CA ASP A 14 -11.19 -16.17 -15.72
C ASP A 14 -11.12 -16.21 -17.25
N ARG A 15 -12.04 -15.50 -17.91
CA ARG A 15 -12.14 -15.42 -19.38
C ARG A 15 -11.67 -14.09 -19.96
N ASP A 16 -11.25 -13.16 -19.11
CA ASP A 16 -10.80 -11.82 -19.48
C ASP A 16 -11.82 -11.03 -20.32
N ILE A 17 -13.10 -11.13 -19.93
CA ILE A 17 -14.23 -10.48 -20.62
C ILE A 17 -15.20 -9.80 -19.65
N TRP A 18 -15.91 -8.80 -20.14
CA TRP A 18 -17.06 -8.19 -19.48
C TRP A 18 -18.26 -8.12 -20.41
N TYR A 19 -19.46 -8.04 -19.83
CA TYR A 19 -20.69 -7.84 -20.59
C TYR A 19 -21.74 -7.17 -19.72
N LEU A 20 -22.81 -6.65 -20.33
CA LEU A 20 -23.93 -6.06 -19.61
C LEU A 20 -24.99 -7.13 -19.35
N ARG A 21 -25.65 -7.09 -18.20
CA ARG A 21 -26.68 -8.07 -17.83
C ARG A 21 -27.81 -8.16 -18.87
N TYR A 22 -28.10 -7.04 -19.53
CA TYR A 22 -29.08 -6.90 -20.61
C TYR A 22 -28.51 -7.08 -22.02
N ASP A 23 -27.18 -7.07 -22.17
CA ASP A 23 -26.47 -7.32 -23.42
C ASP A 23 -25.25 -8.23 -23.16
N ARG A 24 -25.44 -9.53 -23.43
CA ARG A 24 -24.44 -10.58 -23.17
C ARG A 24 -23.36 -10.68 -24.26
N THR A 25 -23.18 -9.64 -25.07
CA THR A 25 -22.04 -9.58 -25.98
C THR A 25 -20.75 -9.47 -25.16
N PRO A 26 -19.85 -10.47 -25.23
CA PRO A 26 -18.62 -10.44 -24.47
C PRO A 26 -17.68 -9.40 -25.08
N GLN A 27 -17.24 -8.46 -24.26
CA GLN A 27 -16.23 -7.46 -24.61
C GLN A 27 -14.94 -7.80 -23.87
N PRO A 28 -13.77 -7.61 -24.51
CA PRO A 28 -12.50 -7.87 -23.85
C PRO A 28 -12.32 -6.95 -22.64
N LEU A 29 -11.80 -7.50 -21.54
CA LEU A 29 -11.34 -6.70 -20.42
C LEU A 29 -9.99 -6.09 -20.77
N GLU A 30 -10.03 -4.93 -21.42
CA GLU A 30 -8.82 -4.14 -21.67
C GLU A 30 -8.41 -3.41 -20.39
N PHE A 31 -7.47 -3.98 -19.67
CA PHE A 31 -6.78 -3.26 -18.60
C PHE A 31 -5.67 -2.39 -19.22
N GLU A 32 -5.58 -1.13 -18.83
CA GLU A 32 -4.32 -0.39 -18.97
C GLU A 32 -3.28 -1.14 -18.14
N TYR A 33 -2.50 -2.02 -18.78
CA TYR A 33 -1.29 -2.54 -18.19
C TYR A 33 -0.30 -1.38 -18.10
N ARG A 34 -0.34 -0.67 -16.97
CA ARG A 34 0.80 0.12 -16.54
C ARG A 34 1.68 -0.85 -15.77
N PRO A 35 2.81 -1.32 -16.34
CA PRO A 35 3.89 -1.81 -15.53
C PRO A 35 4.33 -0.58 -14.75
N SER A 36 3.70 -0.35 -13.60
CA SER A 36 4.21 0.61 -12.65
C SER A 36 5.36 -0.16 -12.01
N PRO A 37 6.64 0.12 -12.35
CA PRO A 37 7.71 -0.33 -11.48
C PRO A 37 7.32 0.13 -10.09
N LEU A 38 7.48 -0.74 -9.09
CA LEU A 38 7.27 -0.47 -7.66
C LEU A 38 7.17 1.03 -7.41
N ILE A 39 5.96 1.56 -7.21
CA ILE A 39 5.81 2.99 -6.93
C ILE A 39 6.52 3.22 -5.61
N LYS A 40 7.78 3.65 -5.69
CA LYS A 40 8.57 4.05 -4.55
C LYS A 40 8.07 5.45 -4.20
N CYS A 41 6.96 5.50 -3.47
CA CYS A 41 6.51 6.72 -2.83
C CYS A 41 7.61 7.08 -1.83
N SER A 42 8.28 8.22 -2.03
CA SER A 42 9.47 8.70 -1.30
C SER A 42 10.81 8.09 -1.77
N SER A 43 11.47 8.83 -2.67
CA SER A 43 12.91 8.75 -2.89
C SER A 43 13.50 10.15 -2.76
N VAL A 44 14.68 10.23 -2.17
CA VAL A 44 15.53 11.42 -2.30
C VAL A 44 16.04 11.42 -3.73
N GLY A 45 15.80 12.51 -4.45
CA GLY A 45 16.18 12.67 -5.85
C GLY A 45 15.14 12.17 -6.85
N LEU A 46 15.28 12.69 -8.07
CA LEU A 46 14.37 12.44 -9.18
C LEU A 46 14.75 11.11 -9.88
N ARG A 47 13.77 10.24 -10.12
CA ARG A 47 13.99 9.00 -10.86
C ARG A 47 14.19 9.25 -12.36
N ASP A 48 14.76 8.27 -13.06
CA ASP A 48 15.04 8.39 -14.51
C ASP A 48 13.75 8.54 -15.33
N ASP A 49 12.66 7.93 -14.88
CA ASP A 49 11.31 7.99 -15.46
C ASP A 49 10.50 9.22 -15.00
N GLU A 50 11.02 10.01 -14.07
CA GLU A 50 10.38 11.23 -13.57
C GLU A 50 10.87 12.50 -14.29
N GLY A 51 9.96 13.46 -14.45
CA GLY A 51 10.28 14.76 -15.06
C GLY A 51 10.64 14.65 -16.55
N THR A 52 10.13 13.65 -17.27
CA THR A 52 10.35 13.45 -18.71
C THR A 52 9.85 14.63 -19.56
N GLN A 53 8.87 15.37 -19.05
CA GLN A 53 8.34 16.60 -19.65
C GLN A 53 9.15 17.87 -19.34
N LEU A 54 10.17 17.77 -18.48
CA LEU A 54 10.99 18.91 -18.06
C LEU A 54 12.23 19.04 -18.95
N ASN A 55 12.63 20.28 -19.21
CA ASN A 55 13.92 20.53 -19.84
C ASN A 55 15.09 20.28 -18.85
N LEU A 56 16.32 20.23 -19.37
CA LEU A 56 17.51 19.92 -18.56
C LEU A 56 17.69 20.87 -17.37
N GLU A 57 17.44 22.17 -17.57
CA GLU A 57 17.58 23.19 -16.52
C GLU A 57 16.53 23.01 -15.42
N GLN A 58 15.28 22.72 -15.80
CA GLN A 58 14.20 22.44 -14.86
C GLN A 58 14.45 21.15 -14.08
N LYS A 59 14.95 20.11 -14.75
CA LYS A 59 15.31 18.83 -14.12
C LYS A 59 16.42 19.04 -13.09
N GLN A 60 17.42 19.87 -13.42
CA GLN A 60 18.49 20.22 -12.50
C GLN A 60 17.96 20.99 -11.28
N LYS A 61 17.17 22.05 -11.48
CA LYS A 61 16.56 22.82 -10.38
C LYS A 61 15.71 21.96 -9.44
N LEU A 62 14.95 21.03 -10.01
CA LEU A 62 14.13 20.11 -9.23
C LEU A 62 14.99 19.13 -8.42
N SER A 63 16.04 18.57 -9.03
CA SER A 63 17.00 17.71 -8.33
C SER A 63 17.68 18.44 -7.17
N ASP A 64 18.14 19.67 -7.41
CA ASP A 64 18.78 20.50 -6.39
C ASP A 64 17.83 20.78 -5.22
N LEU A 65 16.55 21.06 -5.50
CA LEU A 65 15.51 21.25 -4.47
C LEU A 65 15.30 20.00 -3.63
N LEU A 66 15.18 18.83 -4.27
CA LEU A 66 15.00 17.56 -3.57
C LEU A 66 16.20 17.23 -2.68
N ASN A 67 17.41 17.55 -3.12
CA ASN A 67 18.63 17.35 -2.34
C ASN A 67 18.72 18.33 -1.16
N VAL A 68 18.39 19.62 -1.37
CA VAL A 68 18.38 20.63 -0.30
C VAL A 68 17.35 20.28 0.78
N HIS A 69 16.21 19.74 0.39
CA HIS A 69 15.14 19.32 1.29
C HIS A 69 15.10 17.81 1.52
N GLU A 70 16.25 17.14 1.42
CA GLU A 70 16.37 15.69 1.59
C GLU A 70 15.65 15.21 2.87
N GLY A 71 15.83 15.90 3.99
CA GLY A 71 15.19 15.52 5.26
C GLY A 71 13.65 15.54 5.28
N ILE A 72 13.01 16.19 4.30
CA ILE A 72 11.54 16.20 4.13
C ILE A 72 11.08 15.05 3.24
N PHE A 73 11.86 14.72 2.21
CA PHE A 73 11.53 13.72 1.20
C PHE A 73 12.13 12.33 1.47
N ALA A 74 13.06 12.24 2.41
CA ALA A 74 13.66 10.99 2.83
C ALA A 74 12.55 10.03 3.35
N PRO A 75 12.56 8.76 2.89
CA PRO A 75 11.68 7.75 3.46
C PRO A 75 12.00 7.54 4.94
N GLY A 76 10.95 7.31 5.73
CA GLY A 76 11.08 7.13 7.17
C GLY A 76 11.15 8.46 7.92
N GLY A 77 11.23 8.36 9.23
CA GLY A 77 11.18 9.51 10.13
C GLY A 77 10.50 9.16 11.43
N LYS A 78 10.90 9.83 12.51
CA LYS A 78 10.30 9.58 13.82
C LYS A 78 8.88 10.15 13.87
N PRO A 79 7.97 9.54 14.65
CA PRO A 79 6.67 10.11 14.91
C PRO A 79 6.76 11.57 15.36
N THR A 80 5.80 12.38 14.93
CA THR A 80 5.70 13.76 15.39
C THR A 80 5.42 13.79 16.89
N ARG A 81 6.19 14.60 17.63
CA ARG A 81 5.99 14.79 19.09
C ARG A 81 4.85 15.76 19.41
N PHE A 82 4.27 16.41 18.40
CA PHE A 82 3.32 17.50 18.59
C PHE A 82 1.90 17.03 18.89
N VAL A 83 1.49 15.87 18.38
CA VAL A 83 0.13 15.35 18.51
C VAL A 83 0.16 13.83 18.67
N VAL A 84 -0.61 13.32 19.62
CA VAL A 84 -0.92 11.89 19.76
C VAL A 84 -2.34 11.67 19.27
N HIS A 85 -2.53 10.74 18.32
CA HIS A 85 -3.85 10.38 17.84
C HIS A 85 -4.54 9.43 18.83
N ARG A 86 -5.71 9.81 19.33
CA ARG A 86 -6.53 8.96 20.19
C ARG A 86 -7.73 8.43 19.39
N ILE A 87 -7.89 7.12 19.41
CA ILE A 87 -9.09 6.46 18.89
C ILE A 87 -10.08 6.33 20.05
N ASP A 88 -11.27 6.92 19.91
CA ASP A 88 -12.35 6.77 20.88
C ASP A 88 -13.22 5.58 20.50
N THR A 89 -13.21 4.55 21.34
CA THR A 89 -13.98 3.31 21.14
C THR A 89 -15.39 3.39 21.73
N GLY A 90 -15.75 4.47 22.44
CA GLY A 90 -17.03 4.60 23.13
C GLY A 90 -17.32 3.41 24.05
N ASP A 91 -18.53 2.84 23.93
CA ASP A 91 -18.99 1.70 24.74
C ASP A 91 -18.63 0.32 24.14
N ALA A 92 -17.77 0.27 23.11
CA ALA A 92 -17.40 -0.99 22.48
C ALA A 92 -16.52 -1.84 23.40
N ALA A 93 -16.95 -3.09 23.64
CA ALA A 93 -16.18 -4.05 24.42
C ALA A 93 -14.97 -4.59 23.63
N PRO A 94 -13.85 -4.91 24.30
CA PRO A 94 -12.68 -5.50 23.67
C PRO A 94 -12.94 -6.81 22.93
N ILE A 95 -12.25 -6.98 21.80
CA ILE A 95 -12.31 -8.20 20.99
C ILE A 95 -10.89 -8.73 20.81
N ALA A 96 -10.65 -9.95 21.29
CA ALA A 96 -9.39 -10.68 21.12
C ALA A 96 -9.60 -11.91 20.24
N SER A 97 -9.06 -11.86 19.02
CA SER A 97 -9.09 -12.96 18.06
C SER A 97 -7.76 -13.73 18.08
N PRO A 98 -7.78 -15.08 18.09
CA PRO A 98 -6.57 -15.87 18.12
C PRO A 98 -5.78 -15.76 16.80
N PRO A 99 -4.43 -15.81 16.84
CA PRO A 99 -3.62 -15.82 15.63
C PRO A 99 -3.90 -17.03 14.72
N TYR A 100 -3.81 -16.83 13.39
CA TYR A 100 -3.94 -17.91 12.43
C TYR A 100 -2.74 -18.88 12.48
N ARG A 101 -3.01 -20.17 12.18
CA ARG A 101 -1.95 -21.15 11.96
C ARG A 101 -1.23 -20.84 10.65
N VAL A 102 0.08 -20.68 10.73
CA VAL A 102 0.95 -20.43 9.58
C VAL A 102 2.02 -21.51 9.45
N SER A 103 2.48 -21.78 8.23
CA SER A 103 3.59 -22.69 8.00
C SER A 103 4.90 -22.11 8.57
N PRO A 104 5.91 -22.95 8.87
CA PRO A 104 7.20 -22.47 9.37
C PRO A 104 7.84 -21.39 8.48
N ALA A 105 7.78 -21.56 7.15
CA ALA A 105 8.31 -20.58 6.20
C ALA A 105 7.60 -19.22 6.29
N LYS A 106 6.26 -19.21 6.41
CA LYS A 106 5.51 -17.95 6.58
C LYS A 106 5.77 -17.31 7.94
N LYS A 107 5.95 -18.11 8.98
CA LYS A 107 6.28 -17.63 10.33
C LYS A 107 7.61 -16.88 10.35
N GLU A 108 8.60 -17.38 9.62
CA GLU A 108 9.91 -16.73 9.52
C GLU A 108 9.83 -15.37 8.82
N ILE A 109 9.03 -15.26 7.75
CA ILE A 109 8.79 -13.98 7.05
C ILE A 109 8.12 -12.98 8.00
N ILE A 110 7.09 -13.41 8.73
CA ILE A 110 6.39 -12.56 9.70
C ILE A 110 7.37 -12.09 10.78
N ARG A 111 8.22 -12.98 11.30
CA ARG A 111 9.19 -12.64 12.34
C ARG A 111 10.17 -11.58 11.86
N LYS A 112 10.74 -11.76 10.67
CA LYS A 112 11.67 -10.80 10.09
C LYS A 112 11.05 -9.41 9.92
N GLU A 113 9.79 -9.36 9.49
CA GLU A 113 9.07 -8.08 9.35
C GLU A 113 8.81 -7.42 10.71
N LEU A 114 8.40 -8.20 11.72
CA LEU A 114 8.22 -7.69 13.09
C LEU A 114 9.53 -7.16 13.66
N ASP A 115 10.64 -7.88 13.49
CA ASP A 115 11.97 -7.45 13.95
C ASP A 115 12.36 -6.11 13.28
N THR A 116 12.09 -5.96 11.98
CA THR A 116 12.35 -4.70 11.25
C THR A 116 11.48 -3.55 11.80
N MET A 117 10.18 -3.78 12.02
CA MET A 117 9.28 -2.77 12.57
C MET A 117 9.62 -2.37 14.02
N LEU A 118 10.13 -3.31 14.82
CA LEU A 118 10.62 -3.05 16.17
C LEU A 118 11.90 -2.21 16.15
N GLU A 119 12.85 -2.55 15.27
CA GLU A 119 14.09 -1.76 15.07
C GLU A 119 13.79 -0.33 14.59
N ASP A 120 12.76 -0.17 13.74
CA ASP A 120 12.32 1.12 13.20
C ASP A 120 11.43 1.94 14.16
N ASP A 121 11.16 1.45 15.39
CA ASP A 121 10.32 2.11 16.41
C ASP A 121 8.87 2.37 15.91
N ILE A 122 8.36 1.48 15.04
CA ILE A 122 7.00 1.54 14.48
C ILE A 122 6.00 0.80 15.38
N ILE A 123 6.43 -0.30 16.02
CA ILE A 123 5.63 -1.12 16.93
C ILE A 123 6.37 -1.34 18.25
N GLU A 124 5.62 -1.72 19.29
CA GLU A 124 6.15 -2.07 20.61
C GLU A 124 5.40 -3.27 21.20
N ASP A 125 6.01 -3.95 22.17
CA ASP A 125 5.34 -5.00 22.93
C ASP A 125 4.25 -4.39 23.81
N ALA A 126 3.05 -4.98 23.76
CA ALA A 126 1.88 -4.53 24.51
C ALA A 126 1.08 -5.70 25.09
N ASP A 127 0.52 -5.50 26.27
CA ASP A 127 -0.48 -6.39 26.88
C ASP A 127 -1.86 -5.73 26.72
N SER A 128 -2.70 -6.31 25.86
CA SER A 128 -3.93 -5.69 25.37
C SER A 128 -5.09 -6.67 25.36
N GLU A 129 -6.27 -6.21 25.80
CA GLU A 129 -7.53 -6.94 25.68
C GLU A 129 -8.05 -6.99 24.23
N TRP A 130 -7.47 -6.18 23.34
CA TRP A 130 -7.73 -6.17 21.91
C TRP A 130 -6.64 -6.93 21.16
N ALA A 131 -7.03 -7.87 20.30
CA ALA A 131 -6.10 -8.60 19.44
C ALA A 131 -6.76 -8.97 18.10
N SER A 132 -6.02 -8.78 17.01
CA SER A 132 -6.45 -9.14 15.65
C SER A 132 -5.36 -10.00 14.98
N PRO A 133 -5.71 -11.07 14.25
CA PRO A 133 -4.73 -11.96 13.64
C PRO A 133 -4.02 -11.31 12.45
N VAL A 134 -2.72 -11.56 12.34
CA VAL A 134 -1.91 -11.12 11.19
C VAL A 134 -2.21 -11.98 9.96
N VAL A 135 -2.29 -11.33 8.80
CA VAL A 135 -2.49 -11.98 7.50
C VAL A 135 -1.33 -11.64 6.58
N LEU A 136 -0.64 -12.67 6.07
CA LEU A 136 0.43 -12.50 5.09
C LEU A 136 -0.15 -12.54 3.66
N ILE A 137 -0.03 -11.42 2.94
CA ILE A 137 -0.51 -11.28 1.56
C ILE A 137 0.69 -11.14 0.61
N PRO A 138 0.84 -12.02 -0.39
CA PRO A 138 1.87 -11.86 -1.42
C PRO A 138 1.66 -10.56 -2.18
N LYS A 139 2.70 -9.73 -2.27
CA LYS A 139 2.73 -8.57 -3.15
C LYS A 139 3.35 -9.01 -4.46
N PHE A 140 2.59 -8.97 -5.55
CA PHE A 140 3.15 -9.16 -6.88
C PHE A 140 4.02 -7.95 -7.20
N VAL A 141 5.33 -8.17 -7.24
CA VAL A 141 6.26 -7.25 -7.88
C VAL A 141 6.43 -7.79 -9.29
N SER A 142 5.82 -7.12 -10.27
CA SER A 142 6.14 -7.36 -11.67
C SER A 142 7.60 -6.94 -11.86
N VAL A 143 8.46 -7.93 -12.13
CA VAL A 143 9.86 -7.73 -12.53
C VAL A 143 9.90 -7.30 -13.98
#